data_AF-A0A4S2SLV3-F1
#
_entry.id   AF-A0A4S2SLV3-F1
#
_cell.length_a   1.000
_cell.length_b   1.000
_cell.length_c   1.000
_cell.angle_alpha   90.00
_cell.angle_beta   90.00
_cell.angle_gamma   90.00
#
_symmetry.space_group_name_H-M   'P 1'
#
loop_
_entity.id
_entity.type
_entity.pdbx_description
1 polymer ?
#
loop_
_entity_poly.entity_id
_entity_poly.type
_entity_poly.pdbx_seq_one_letter_code
_entity_poly.pdbx_strand_id
1 'polypeptide(L)' 'MVTSTEPVTPIPVPGRSLGSVLASWLSTTDHKKIGHLYLISSFVFFVIGGVLALLLRAELARPGMQ' A
#
# COMPACT_ATOMS: atom_id res chain seq x y z
N MET A 1 -40.82 -36.85 -13.62
CA MET A 1 -39.37 -36.68 -13.37
C MET A 1 -39.24 -35.59 -12.32
N VAL A 2 -38.99 -35.96 -11.06
CA VAL A 2 -38.93 -35.01 -9.92
C VAL A 2 -37.50 -34.51 -9.80
N THR A 3 -37.29 -33.22 -9.96
CA THR A 3 -35.99 -32.56 -9.77
C THR A 3 -35.78 -32.32 -8.29
N SER A 4 -34.93 -33.12 -7.63
CA SER A 4 -34.49 -32.84 -6.26
C SER A 4 -33.67 -31.55 -6.25
N THR A 5 -34.18 -30.52 -5.58
CA THR A 5 -33.42 -29.31 -5.26
C THR A 5 -32.58 -29.62 -4.03
N GLU A 6 -31.29 -29.94 -4.19
CA GLU A 6 -30.39 -30.01 -3.03
C GLU A 6 -30.26 -28.61 -2.42
N PRO A 7 -30.45 -28.45 -1.10
CA PRO A 7 -30.20 -27.18 -0.44
C PRO A 7 -28.69 -26.92 -0.46
N VAL A 8 -28.25 -25.99 -1.30
CA VAL A 8 -26.87 -25.49 -1.30
C VAL A 8 -26.62 -24.79 0.03
N THR A 9 -25.92 -25.45 0.95
CA THR A 9 -25.45 -24.85 2.19
C THR A 9 -24.47 -23.73 1.85
N PRO A 10 -24.73 -22.47 2.24
CA PRO A 10 -23.79 -21.39 1.98
C PRO A 10 -22.54 -21.62 2.83
N ILE A 11 -21.40 -21.88 2.18
CA ILE A 11 -20.10 -21.96 2.85
C ILE A 11 -19.77 -20.56 3.37
N PRO A 12 -19.47 -20.38 4.67
CA PRO A 12 -19.03 -19.10 5.19
C PRO A 12 -17.66 -18.77 4.58
N VAL A 13 -17.61 -17.78 3.70
CA VAL A 13 -16.34 -17.26 3.17
C VAL A 13 -15.76 -16.34 4.25
N PRO A 14 -14.56 -16.62 4.80
CA PRO A 14 -13.95 -15.75 5.80
C PRO A 14 -13.80 -14.33 5.24
N GLY A 15 -14.37 -13.36 5.95
CA GLY A 15 -14.29 -11.95 5.57
C GLY A 15 -12.83 -11.52 5.46
N ARG A 16 -12.48 -10.89 4.35
CA ARG A 16 -11.11 -10.45 4.06
C ARG A 16 -10.71 -9.38 5.10
N SER A 17 -9.84 -9.74 6.04
CA SER A 17 -9.35 -8.82 7.06
C SER A 17 -8.28 -7.90 6.47
N LEU A 18 -8.16 -6.66 6.95
CA LEU A 18 -7.12 -5.72 6.50
C LEU A 18 -5.70 -6.32 6.66
N GLY A 19 -5.49 -7.13 7.70
CA GLY A 19 -4.26 -7.88 7.92
C GLY A 19 -3.96 -8.89 6.80
N SER A 20 -4.98 -9.61 6.30
CA SER A 20 -4.81 -10.54 5.17
C SER A 20 -4.44 -9.84 3.86
N VAL A 21 -4.90 -8.60 3.67
CA VAL A 21 -4.59 -7.80 2.48
C VAL A 21 -3.14 -7.33 2.53
N LEU A 22 -2.69 -6.84 3.68
CA LEU A 22 -1.31 -6.40 3.87
C LEU A 22 -0.33 -7.58 3.78
N ALA A 23 -0.67 -8.73 4.39
CA ALA A 23 0.14 -9.95 4.29
C ALA A 23 0.21 -10.48 2.85
N SER A 24 -0.90 -10.44 2.09
CA SER A 24 -0.92 -10.82 0.69
C SER A 24 -0.11 -9.87 -0.20
N TRP A 25 -0.08 -8.58 0.13
CA TRP A 25 0.78 -7.60 -0.54
C TRP A 25 2.26 -7.81 -0.22
N LEU A 26 2.60 -8.11 1.04
CA LEU A 26 3.98 -8.34 1.45
C LEU A 26 4.55 -9.66 0.90
N SER A 27 3.72 -10.70 0.80
CA SER A 27 4.12 -12.02 0.28
C SER A 27 3.90 -12.18 -1.23
N THR A 28 3.73 -11.09 -1.98
CA THR A 28 3.52 -11.15 -3.43
C THR A 28 4.84 -11.32 -4.20
N THR A 29 4.93 -12.37 -5.02
CA THR A 29 6.09 -12.64 -5.91
C THR A 29 5.94 -12.03 -7.31
N ASP A 30 4.83 -11.33 -7.57
CA ASP A 30 4.57 -10.73 -8.88
C ASP A 30 5.41 -9.46 -9.08
N HIS A 31 6.32 -9.49 -10.07
CA HIS A 31 7.26 -8.40 -10.35
C HIS A 31 6.59 -7.11 -10.82
N LYS A 32 5.35 -7.15 -11.30
CA LYS A 32 4.61 -5.92 -11.63
C LYS A 32 4.13 -5.26 -10.36
N LYS A 33 3.58 -6.04 -9.42
CA LYS A 33 3.13 -5.52 -8.12
C LYS A 33 4.30 -5.03 -7.26
N ILE A 34 5.42 -5.76 -7.25
CA ILE A 34 6.63 -5.30 -6.56
C ILE A 34 7.12 -3.97 -7.18
N GLY A 35 7.11 -3.84 -8.50
CA GLY A 35 7.49 -2.60 -9.17
C GLY A 35 6.63 -1.40 -8.74
N HIS A 36 5.31 -1.57 -8.69
CA HIS A 36 4.40 -0.50 -8.25
C HIS A 36 4.63 -0.12 -6.78
N LEU A 37 4.86 -1.12 -5.90
CA LEU A 37 5.22 -0.87 -4.51
C LEU A 37 6.45 0.01 -4.37
N TYR A 38 7.51 -0.32 -5.11
CA TYR A 38 8.77 0.43 -5.09
C TYR A 38 8.61 1.84 -5.67
N LEU A 39 7.86 2.01 -6.76
CA LEU A 39 7.61 3.33 -7.32
C LEU A 39 6.85 4.22 -6.35
N ILE A 40 5.78 3.70 -5.75
CA ILE A 40 4.95 4.45 -4.79
C ILE A 40 5.78 4.80 -3.55
N SER A 41 6.48 3.82 -2.95
CA SER A 41 7.27 4.06 -1.75
C SER A 41 8.41 5.05 -2.02
N SER A 42 9.17 4.86 -3.10
CA SER A 42 10.28 5.75 -3.46
C SER A 42 9.79 7.16 -3.76
N PHE A 43 8.64 7.32 -4.42
CA PHE A 43 8.04 8.63 -4.67
C PHE A 43 7.62 9.34 -3.38
N VAL A 44 7.03 8.61 -2.43
CA VAL A 44 6.68 9.16 -1.11
C VAL A 44 7.93 9.64 -0.38
N PHE A 45 8.98 8.83 -0.30
CA PHE A 45 10.24 9.22 0.32
C PHE A 45 10.94 10.36 -0.43
N PHE A 46 10.85 10.41 -1.76
CA PHE A 46 11.36 11.50 -2.57
C PHE A 46 10.67 12.83 -2.23
N VAL A 47 9.35 12.84 -2.08
CA VAL A 47 8.61 14.05 -1.70
C VAL A 47 8.98 14.48 -0.27
N ILE A 48 9.03 13.55 0.68
CA ILE A 48 9.40 13.84 2.07
C ILE A 48 10.83 14.42 2.13
N GLY A 49 11.80 13.76 1.49
CA GLY A 49 13.17 14.22 1.43
C GLY A 49 13.33 15.54 0.67
N GLY A 50 12.56 15.72 -0.41
CA GLY A 50 12.53 16.96 -1.20
C GLY A 50 11.99 18.15 -0.40
N VAL A 51 10.93 17.95 0.37
CA VAL A 51 10.40 18.97 1.29
C VAL A 51 11.43 19.28 2.37
N LEU A 52 12.04 18.26 2.99
CA LEU A 52 13.09 18.47 4.00
C LEU A 52 14.28 19.24 3.43
N ALA A 53 14.73 18.92 2.22
CA ALA A 53 15.78 19.64 1.52
C ALA A 53 15.40 21.09 1.21
N LEU A 54 14.13 21.34 0.83
CA LEU A 54 13.61 22.68 0.64
C LEU A 54 13.62 23.48 1.94
N LEU A 55 13.24 22.87 3.06
CA LEU A 55 13.27 23.52 4.37
C LEU A 55 14.69 23.91 4.78
N LEU A 56 15.65 23.00 4.65
CA LEU A 56 17.07 23.31 4.90
C LEU A 56 17.56 24.46 4.00
N ARG A 57 17.14 24.47 2.73
CA ARG A 57 17.48 25.56 1.81
C ARG A 57 16.80 26.88 2.20
N ALA A 58 15.60 26.83 2.74
CA ALA A 58 14.86 28.00 3.21
C ALA A 58 15.56 28.63 4.43
N GLU A 59 16.07 27.83 5.36
CA GLU A 59 16.87 28.30 6.51
C GLU A 59 18.14 29.02 6.05
N LEU A 60 18.86 28.47 5.06
CA LEU A 60 20.04 29.13 4.48
C LEU A 60 19.71 30.37 3.64
N ALA A 61 18.49 30.48 3.10
CA ALA A 61 18.07 31.64 2.30
C ALA A 61 17.84 32.89 3.15
N ARG A 62 17.56 32.74 4.45
CA ARG A 62 17.54 33.84 5.43
C ARG A 62 18.48 33.52 6.59
N PRO A 63 19.80 33.64 6.36
CA PRO A 63 20.78 33.35 7.40
C PRO A 63 20.60 34.33 8.57
N GLY A 64 20.41 33.81 9.78
CA GLY A 64 20.29 34.62 11.00
C GLY A 64 18.95 34.55 11.74
N MET A 65 18.06 33.61 11.43
CA MET A 65 16.91 33.27 12.29
C MET A 65 17.27 32.27 13.43
N GLN A 66 18.57 32.11 13.68
CA GLN A 66 19.14 31.45 14.86
C GLN A 66 19.60 32.50 15.87
#